data_AF-A0A1Y4HLN6-F1
#
_entry.id   AF-A0A1Y4HLN6-F1
#
_cell.length_a   1.000
_cell.length_b   1.000
_cell.length_c   1.000
_cell.angle_alpha   90.00
_cell.angle_beta   90.00
_cell.angle_gamma   90.00
#
_symmetry.space_group_name_H-M   'P 1'
#
loop_
_entity.id
_entity.type
_entity.pdbx_description
1 polymer ?
#
loop_
_entity_poly.entity_id
_entity_poly.type
_entity_poly.pdbx_seq_one_letter_code
_entity_poly.pdbx_strand_id
1 'polypeptide(L)'
;MFVGYEPQHIGDKDIIAVTIQKGTDRPYYLGSKGLKPSGVYVRNGTSSDPATDTAIRRMIKETDGDSFESMRSLEQNLSFEAAKKQFEKQNIPFDAAKMQTLGMMVSFLQRKSTKLLQPDFWRN
;
A
#
# COMPACT_ATOMS: atom_id res chain seq x y z
N MET A 1 8.89 -5.39 -4.56
CA MET A 1 10.14 -4.82 -5.11
C MET A 1 10.41 -5.53 -6.41
N PHE A 2 10.62 -4.80 -7.52
CA PHE A 2 10.96 -5.40 -8.82
C PHE A 2 12.41 -5.08 -9.16
N VAL A 3 13.14 -6.10 -9.59
CA VAL A 3 14.53 -6.00 -10.05
C VAL A 3 14.59 -6.68 -11.41
N GLY A 4 14.99 -5.93 -12.43
CA GLY A 4 15.31 -6.44 -13.74
C GLY A 4 16.81 -6.30 -13.99
N TYR A 5 17.41 -7.24 -14.71
CA TYR A 5 18.77 -7.11 -15.19
C TYR A 5 18.88 -7.60 -16.63
N GLU A 6 19.77 -6.98 -17.40
CA GLU A 6 20.08 -7.39 -18.76
C GLU A 6 21.58 -7.24 -19.04
N PRO A 7 22.21 -8.22 -19.70
CA PRO A 7 23.57 -8.06 -20.20
C PRO A 7 23.58 -7.08 -21.38
N GLN A 8 24.56 -6.20 -21.42
CA GLN A 8 24.78 -5.27 -22.52
C GLN A 8 26.26 -5.27 -22.91
N HIS A 9 26.53 -5.10 -24.20
CA HIS A 9 27.88 -4.91 -24.73
C HIS A 9 28.03 -3.44 -25.13
N ILE A 10 28.88 -2.68 -24.42
CA ILE A 10 29.11 -1.26 -24.66
C ILE A 10 30.60 -1.02 -24.89
N GLY A 11 30.96 -0.63 -26.12
CA GLY A 11 32.36 -0.59 -26.57
C GLY A 11 32.95 -2.00 -26.52
N ASP A 12 34.13 -2.15 -25.91
CA ASP A 12 34.79 -3.46 -25.73
C ASP A 12 34.52 -4.08 -24.35
N LYS A 13 33.38 -3.76 -23.71
CA LYS A 13 33.05 -4.22 -22.35
C LYS A 13 31.67 -4.85 -22.29
N ASP A 14 31.60 -5.99 -21.62
CA ASP A 14 30.36 -6.58 -21.16
C ASP A 14 29.98 -5.99 -19.81
N ILE A 15 28.74 -5.49 -19.71
CA ILE A 15 28.18 -4.93 -18.49
C ILE A 15 26.83 -5.59 -18.16
N ILE A 16 26.41 -5.49 -16.91
CA ILE A 16 25.07 -5.87 -16.47
C ILE A 16 24.34 -4.59 -16.09
N ALA A 17 23.31 -4.23 -16.86
CA ALA A 17 22.42 -3.14 -16.52
C ALA A 17 21.37 -3.65 -15.53
N VAL A 18 21.29 -3.04 -14.34
CA VAL A 18 20.34 -3.42 -13.29
C VAL A 18 19.34 -2.29 -13.08
N THR A 19 18.05 -2.60 -13.23
CA THR A 19 16.94 -1.68 -12.96
C THR A 19 16.24 -2.10 -11.69
N ILE A 20 16.18 -1.21 -10.71
CA ILE A 20 15.56 -1.46 -9.40
C ILE A 20 14.41 -0.49 -9.23
N GLN A 21 13.20 -1.03 -9.02
CA GLN A 21 12.06 -0.24 -8.60
C GLN A 21 12.00 -0.16 -7.07
N LYS A 22 11.65 1.02 -6.56
CA LYS A 22 11.38 1.23 -5.14
C LYS A 22 10.26 0.27 -4.70
N GLY A 23 10.53 -0.59 -3.74
CA GLY A 23 9.48 -1.40 -3.11
C GLY A 23 8.75 -0.64 -2.01
N THR A 24 7.70 -1.26 -1.49
CA THR A 24 6.88 -0.71 -0.40
C THR A 24 7.65 -0.69 0.91
N ASP A 25 8.40 -1.76 1.19
CA ASP A 25 8.95 -2.07 2.53
C ASP A 25 10.31 -1.41 2.83
N ARG A 26 10.41 -0.08 2.69
CA ARG A 26 11.61 0.70 3.04
C ARG A 26 11.60 1.11 4.53
N PRO A 27 12.77 1.38 5.14
CA PRO A 27 14.11 1.49 4.55
C PRO A 27 14.81 0.16 4.29
N TYR A 28 15.52 0.08 3.16
CA TYR A 28 16.49 -0.99 2.90
C TYR A 28 17.81 -0.69 3.60
N TYR A 29 18.45 -1.72 4.13
CA TYR A 29 19.71 -1.58 4.84
C TYR A 29 20.70 -2.68 4.49
N LEU A 30 21.99 -2.36 4.60
CA LEU A 30 23.06 -3.35 4.55
C LEU A 30 22.90 -4.32 5.72
N GLY A 31 22.73 -5.62 5.43
CA GLY A 31 22.45 -6.65 6.44
C GLY A 31 23.47 -6.70 7.58
N SER A 32 24.75 -6.39 7.31
CA SER A 32 25.81 -6.33 8.32
C SER A 32 25.76 -5.12 9.25
N LYS A 33 24.93 -4.10 8.95
CA LYS A 33 24.86 -2.83 9.68
C LYS A 33 23.50 -2.58 10.33
N GLY A 34 22.41 -3.05 9.74
CA GLY A 34 21.05 -2.89 10.29
C GLY A 34 20.41 -1.52 10.00
N LEU A 35 19.23 -1.30 10.59
CA LEU A 35 18.39 -0.10 10.44
C LEU A 35 18.94 1.12 11.22
N LYS A 36 20.09 1.63 10.80
CA LYS A 36 20.73 2.84 11.33
C LYS A 36 21.46 3.60 10.22
N PRO A 37 21.92 4.84 10.41
CA PRO A 37 22.58 5.62 9.36
C PRO A 37 23.72 4.88 8.66
N SER A 38 24.54 4.14 9.41
CA SER A 38 25.63 3.32 8.83
C SER A 38 25.18 2.14 7.96
N GLY A 39 23.89 1.81 7.93
CA GLY A 39 23.33 0.71 7.15
C GLY A 39 22.31 1.14 6.11
N VAL A 40 21.63 2.27 6.27
CA VAL A 40 20.62 2.78 5.34
C VAL A 40 21.22 3.92 4.52
N TYR A 41 21.10 3.85 3.20
CA TYR A 41 21.64 4.87 2.28
C TYR A 41 20.54 5.42 1.39
N VAL A 42 20.67 6.69 1.02
CA VAL A 42 19.83 7.37 0.04
C VAL A 42 20.68 7.88 -1.10
N ARG A 43 20.16 7.78 -2.33
CA ARG A 43 20.86 8.27 -3.52
C ARG A 43 20.42 9.69 -3.85
N ASN A 44 21.36 10.62 -3.83
CA ASN A 44 21.17 12.01 -4.20
C ASN A 44 22.00 12.29 -5.46
N GLY A 45 21.34 12.20 -6.63
CA GLY A 45 22.01 12.30 -7.93
C GLY A 45 23.04 11.18 -8.14
N THR A 46 24.32 11.56 -8.18
CA THR A 46 25.45 10.64 -8.33
C THR A 46 26.02 10.14 -7.01
N SER A 47 25.67 10.75 -5.86
CA SER A 47 26.13 10.32 -4.54
C SER A 47 25.19 9.32 -3.88
N SER A 48 25.77 8.46 -3.03
CA SER A 48 25.03 7.59 -2.11
C SER A 48 25.46 7.92 -0.69
N ASP A 49 24.57 8.56 0.06
CA ASP A 49 24.87 9.09 1.39
C ASP A 49 24.13 8.28 2.48
N PRO A 50 24.71 8.11 3.68
CA PRO A 50 24.00 7.59 4.84
C PRO A 50 22.71 8.38 5.09
N ALA A 51 21.60 7.67 5.29
CA ALA A 51 20.34 8.29 5.68
C ALA A 51 20.43 8.79 7.13
N THR A 52 19.83 9.94 7.42
CA THR A 52 19.71 10.43 8.79
C THR A 52 18.73 9.58 9.60
N ASP A 53 18.87 9.57 10.93
CA ASP A 53 17.90 8.89 11.81
C ASP A 53 16.46 9.37 11.57
N THR A 54 16.28 10.67 11.30
CA THR A 54 14.97 11.25 10.98
C THR A 54 14.39 10.71 9.68
N ALA A 55 15.22 10.57 8.63
CA ALA A 55 14.80 9.99 7.37
C ALA A 55 14.44 8.50 7.51
N ILE A 56 15.23 7.75 8.29
CA ILE A 56 14.96 6.33 8.59
C ILE A 56 13.63 6.17 9.31
N ARG A 57 13.39 6.93 10.38
CA ARG A 57 12.10 6.90 11.11
C ARG A 57 10.92 7.26 10.23
N ARG A 58 11.08 8.27 9.37
CA ARG A 58 10.04 8.64 8.40
C ARG A 58 9.74 7.49 7.44
N MET A 59 10.78 6.85 6.88
CA MET A 59 10.62 5.69 6.01
C MET A 59 9.86 4.56 6.69
N ILE A 60 10.22 4.23 7.94
CA ILE A 60 9.52 3.20 8.71
C ILE A 60 8.05 3.59 8.87
N LYS A 61 7.74 4.80 9.33
CA LYS A 61 6.35 5.25 9.52
C LYS A 61 5.52 5.19 8.22
N GLU A 62 6.10 5.62 7.11
CA GLU A 62 5.42 5.62 5.79
C GLU A 62 5.13 4.22 5.26
N THR A 63 5.64 3.18 5.93
CA THR A 63 5.70 1.82 5.41
C THR A 63 5.07 0.81 6.38
N ASP A 64 5.34 0.95 7.67
CA ASP A 64 4.72 0.20 8.76
C ASP A 64 3.33 0.78 9.03
N GLY A 65 2.32 0.19 8.41
CA GLY A 65 0.98 0.12 8.99
C GLY A 65 0.15 1.41 8.98
N ASP A 66 0.62 2.50 8.40
CA ASP A 66 -0.21 3.68 8.09
C ASP A 66 -1.20 3.39 6.93
N SER A 67 -1.71 2.15 6.83
CA SER A 67 -2.80 1.80 5.95
C SER A 67 -4.08 2.40 6.52
N PHE A 68 -4.66 3.34 5.78
CA PHE A 68 -5.95 3.96 6.10
C PHE A 68 -7.01 2.92 6.47
N GLU A 69 -7.00 1.76 5.80
CA GLU A 69 -7.93 0.65 6.02
C GLU A 69 -7.74 -0.06 7.37
N SER A 70 -6.51 -0.12 7.89
CA SER A 70 -6.21 -0.82 9.16
C SER A 70 -6.06 0.10 10.35
N MET A 71 -5.96 1.42 10.12
CA MET A 71 -5.90 2.39 11.21
C MET A 71 -7.23 2.47 11.96
N ARG A 72 -7.17 2.45 13.29
CA ARG A 72 -8.34 2.74 14.12
C ARG A 72 -8.67 4.24 14.02
N SER A 73 -9.83 4.57 13.47
CA SER A 73 -10.34 5.94 13.47
C SER A 73 -10.55 6.45 14.90
N LEU A 74 -10.24 7.72 15.18
CA LEU A 74 -10.62 8.35 16.45
C LEU A 74 -12.13 8.55 16.54
N GLU A 75 -12.76 8.89 15.41
CA GLU A 75 -14.21 8.96 15.28
C GLU A 75 -14.75 7.55 15.00
N GLN A 76 -15.46 6.99 15.96
CA GLN A 76 -16.07 5.67 15.83
C GLN A 76 -17.53 5.76 15.34
N ASN A 77 -18.17 6.92 15.49
CA ASN A 77 -19.48 7.21 14.90
C ASN A 77 -19.29 7.68 13.47
N LEU A 78 -18.96 6.73 12.59
CA LEU A 78 -18.76 7.00 11.18
C LEU A 78 -20.05 7.53 10.53
N SER A 79 -19.93 8.62 9.78
CA SER A 79 -21.02 9.22 9.01
C SER A 79 -20.59 9.44 7.56
N PHE A 80 -21.55 9.67 6.68
CA PHE A 80 -21.29 9.94 5.26
C PHE A 80 -21.18 11.44 4.94
N GLU A 81 -21.02 12.32 5.93
CA GLU A 81 -21.01 13.78 5.70
C GLU A 81 -19.87 14.24 4.80
N ALA A 82 -18.67 13.69 5.00
CA ALA A 82 -17.51 14.03 4.18
C ALA A 82 -17.72 13.61 2.72
N ALA A 83 -18.29 12.41 2.50
CA ALA A 83 -18.66 11.94 1.17
C ALA A 83 -19.71 12.87 0.54
N LYS A 84 -20.78 13.20 1.27
CA LYS A 84 -21.83 14.12 0.79
C LYS A 84 -21.26 15.46 0.33
N LYS A 85 -20.41 16.10 1.14
CA LYS A 85 -19.75 17.38 0.80
C LYS A 85 -18.89 17.26 -0.45
N GLN A 86 -18.19 16.13 -0.64
CA GLN A 86 -17.32 15.94 -1.80
C GLN A 86 -18.13 15.76 -3.10
N PHE A 87 -19.23 15.04 -3.04
CA PHE A 87 -20.14 14.85 -4.18
C PHE A 87 -20.86 16.16 -4.55
N GLU A 88 -21.30 16.94 -3.56
CA GLU A 88 -21.88 18.27 -3.76
C GLU A 88 -20.91 19.22 -4.47
N LYS A 89 -19.62 19.23 -4.09
CA LYS A 89 -18.58 20.03 -4.78
C LYS A 89 -18.44 19.69 -6.26
N GLN A 90 -18.72 18.46 -6.65
CA GLN A 90 -18.65 17.99 -8.03
C GLN A 90 -20.01 18.06 -8.75
N ASN A 91 -21.05 18.60 -8.09
CA ASN A 91 -22.43 18.58 -8.57
C ASN A 91 -22.95 17.17 -8.92
N ILE A 92 -22.48 16.15 -8.18
CA ILE A 92 -22.90 14.77 -8.36
C ILE A 92 -23.95 14.43 -7.28
N PRO A 93 -25.14 13.90 -7.64
CA PRO A 93 -26.11 13.44 -6.66
C PRO A 93 -25.55 12.33 -5.77
N PHE A 94 -25.72 12.46 -4.46
CA PHE A 94 -25.33 11.47 -3.46
C PHE A 94 -26.57 10.90 -2.77
N ASP A 95 -27.32 10.09 -3.51
CA ASP A 95 -28.57 9.47 -3.06
C ASP A 95 -28.36 8.01 -2.59
N ALA A 96 -29.43 7.43 -2.02
CA ALA A 96 -29.40 6.07 -1.49
C ALA A 96 -29.05 5.01 -2.55
N ALA A 97 -29.48 5.19 -3.81
CA ALA A 97 -29.20 4.25 -4.88
C ALA A 97 -27.71 4.27 -5.28
N LYS A 98 -27.11 5.47 -5.34
CA LYS A 98 -25.66 5.63 -5.59
C LYS A 98 -24.84 5.08 -4.44
N MET A 99 -25.22 5.34 -3.19
CA MET A 99 -24.57 4.77 -2.02
C MET A 99 -24.61 3.23 -2.01
N GLN A 100 -25.73 2.63 -2.41
CA GLN A 100 -25.84 1.18 -2.57
C GLN A 100 -24.95 0.65 -3.70
N THR A 101 -24.90 1.34 -4.83
CA THR A 101 -24.03 1.00 -5.97
C THR A 101 -22.55 1.03 -5.59
N LEU A 102 -22.15 1.98 -4.73
CA LEU A 102 -20.79 2.13 -4.23
C LEU A 102 -20.46 1.18 -3.06
N GLY A 103 -21.40 0.31 -2.65
CA GLY A 103 -21.20 -0.60 -1.52
C GLY A 103 -21.14 0.08 -0.16
N MET A 104 -21.53 1.36 -0.06
CA MET A 104 -21.56 2.13 1.20
C MET A 104 -22.73 1.72 2.10
N MET A 105 -23.77 1.15 1.52
CA MET A 105 -24.89 0.56 2.24
C MET A 105 -25.00 -0.92 1.91
N VAL A 106 -25.06 -1.74 2.96
CA VAL A 106 -25.30 -3.18 2.80
C VAL A 106 -26.79 -3.38 2.50
N SER A 107 -27.11 -3.82 1.28
CA SER A 107 -28.45 -4.30 1.00
C SER A 107 -28.64 -5.64 1.74
N PHE A 108 -29.59 -5.68 2.69
CA PHE A 108 -29.89 -6.90 3.45
C PHE A 108 -30.34 -8.06 2.54
N LEU A 109 -30.72 -7.77 1.30
CA LEU A 109 -31.23 -8.72 0.32
C LEU A 109 -30.17 -9.65 -0.31
N GLN A 110 -28.86 -9.39 -0.13
CA GLN A 110 -27.82 -10.29 -0.65
C GLN A 110 -27.38 -11.40 0.32
N ARG A 111 -27.84 -11.42 1.58
CA ARG A 111 -27.41 -12.41 2.58
C ARG A 111 -28.19 -13.73 2.58
N LYS A 112 -29.12 -13.96 1.65
CA LYS A 112 -29.89 -15.21 1.54
C LYS A 112 -29.41 -16.21 0.48
N SER A 113 -28.32 -15.93 -0.26
CA SER A 113 -27.83 -16.83 -1.32
C SER A 113 -26.52 -17.58 -1.01
N THR A 114 -26.05 -17.58 0.25
CA THR A 114 -24.80 -18.29 0.64
C THR A 114 -24.95 -19.16 1.89
N LYS A 115 -26.18 -19.61 2.20
CA LYS A 115 -26.47 -20.63 3.23
C LYS A 115 -27.29 -21.81 2.70
N LEU A 116 -27.08 -22.23 1.45
CA LEU A 116 -27.64 -23.48 0.92
C LEU A 116 -26.65 -24.21 0.01
N LEU A 117 -25.40 -24.39 0.45
CA LEU A 117 -24.51 -25.45 -0.03
C LEU A 117 -23.53 -25.84 1.08
N GLN A 118 -24.05 -26.46 2.13
CA GLN A 118 -23.33 -27.56 2.76
C GLN A 118 -24.32 -28.71 2.87
N PRO A 119 -24.23 -29.73 2.01
CA PRO A 119 -24.64 -31.06 2.38
C PRO A 119 -23.51 -31.68 3.20
N ASP A 120 -23.88 -32.14 4.38
CA ASP A 120 -23.12 -33.07 5.20
C ASP A 120 -22.47 -34.15 4.33
N PHE A 121 -21.13 -34.18 4.25
CA PHE A 121 -20.44 -35.29 3.62
C PHE A 121 -19.16 -35.65 4.40
N TRP A 122 -19.31 -36.77 5.12
CA TRP A 122 -18.34 -37.57 5.89
C TRP A 122 -18.01 -37.17 7.32
N ARG A 123 -18.88 -37.68 8.22
CA ARG A 123 -18.43 -38.57 9.30
C ARG A 123 -17.74 -39.80 8.70
N ASN A 124 -16.49 -40.04 9.07
CA ASN A 124 -16.01 -41.26 9.73
C ASN A 124 -14.60 -41.01 10.25
#